data_AF-A0A6J2R8Y7-F1
#
_entry.id   AF-A0A6J2R8Y7-F1
#
_cell.length_a   1.000
_cell.length_b   1.000
_cell.length_c   1.000
_cell.angle_alpha   90.00
_cell.angle_beta   90.00
_cell.angle_gamma   90.00
#
_symmetry.space_group_name_H-M   'P 1'
#
loop_
_entity.id
_entity.type
_entity.pdbx_description
1 polymer ?
#
loop_
_entity_poly.entity_id
_entity_poly.type
_entity_poly.pdbx_seq_one_letter_code
_entity_poly.pdbx_strand_id
1 'polypeptide(L)'
;MASTTMAVLPTGGTIFTSIPDVFFIPEFVFGGLVWMLVASTRIVQMENPMGWVMFVSVFCFVMTTLLFFIYLFGANQNRVWPSLDVAYHFFAVVLYLSASVILAYITVLEGSLASIFIFKSYKLHVSAVVMSYVATLLYFLHTIFSAMRWKRS
;
A
#
# COMPACT_ATOMS: atom_id res chain seq x y z
N MET A 1 -42.30 -7.24 8.53
CA MET A 1 -41.56 -6.14 7.85
C MET A 1 -40.08 -6.43 8.01
N ALA A 2 -39.39 -6.77 6.91
CA ALA A 2 -37.96 -7.08 6.95
C ALA A 2 -37.18 -5.78 7.19
N SER A 3 -36.43 -5.74 8.28
CA SER A 3 -35.43 -4.70 8.56
C SER A 3 -34.37 -4.78 7.47
N THR A 4 -34.38 -3.81 6.55
CA THR A 4 -33.22 -3.53 5.70
C THR A 4 -32.12 -3.01 6.61
N THR A 5 -31.27 -3.91 7.11
CA THR A 5 -29.99 -3.55 7.70
C THR A 5 -29.18 -2.85 6.61
N MET A 6 -29.22 -1.52 6.59
CA MET A 6 -28.22 -0.72 5.91
C MET A 6 -26.87 -1.28 6.33
N ALA A 7 -26.01 -1.66 5.38
CA ALA A 7 -24.68 -2.14 5.68
C ALA A 7 -23.87 -0.97 6.27
N VAL A 8 -24.00 -0.77 7.59
CA VAL A 8 -23.25 0.24 8.33
C VAL A 8 -21.78 -0.14 8.22
N LEU A 9 -20.96 0.79 7.72
CA LEU A 9 -19.52 0.60 7.65
C LEU A 9 -19.02 0.23 9.06
N PRO A 10 -18.19 -0.83 9.21
CA PRO A 10 -17.67 -1.22 10.50
C PRO A 10 -16.89 -0.05 11.11
N THR A 11 -17.18 0.25 12.37
CA THR A 11 -16.53 1.30 13.15
C THR A 11 -15.85 0.70 14.38
N GLY A 12 -14.77 1.32 14.84
CA GLY A 12 -14.02 0.86 16.01
C GLY A 12 -13.29 -0.47 15.78
N GLY A 13 -13.35 -1.38 16.76
CA GLY A 13 -12.57 -2.62 16.76
C GLY A 13 -12.96 -3.66 15.69
N THR A 14 -14.13 -3.50 15.05
CA THR A 14 -14.59 -4.39 13.97
C THR A 14 -13.81 -4.23 12.68
N ILE A 15 -13.07 -3.12 12.51
CA ILE A 15 -12.15 -2.87 11.40
C ILE A 15 -11.04 -3.93 11.35
N PHE A 16 -10.63 -4.46 12.51
CA PHE A 16 -9.59 -5.49 12.58
C PHE A 16 -10.07 -6.89 12.21
N THR A 17 -11.38 -7.10 12.07
CA THR A 17 -11.98 -8.41 11.81
C THR A 17 -12.88 -8.44 10.58
N SER A 18 -13.22 -7.28 10.04
CA SER A 18 -14.10 -7.14 8.88
C SER A 18 -13.29 -7.03 7.60
N ILE A 19 -13.64 -7.83 6.59
CA ILE A 19 -13.11 -7.67 5.23
C ILE A 19 -13.92 -6.54 4.58
N PRO A 20 -13.28 -5.51 3.98
CA PRO A 20 -11.87 -5.42 3.58
C PRO A 20 -10.91 -4.79 4.59
N ASP A 21 -11.40 -4.19 5.67
CA ASP A 21 -10.61 -3.27 6.48
C ASP A 21 -9.46 -3.96 7.27
N VAL A 22 -9.48 -5.30 7.39
CA VAL A 22 -8.35 -6.10 7.89
C VAL A 22 -7.06 -5.90 7.06
N PHE A 23 -7.17 -5.53 5.78
CA PHE A 23 -6.03 -5.30 4.89
C PHE A 23 -5.23 -4.03 5.24
N PHE A 24 -5.79 -3.10 6.03
CA PHE A 24 -5.06 -1.90 6.48
C PHE A 24 -3.79 -2.25 7.27
N ILE A 25 -3.81 -3.31 8.09
CA ILE A 25 -2.63 -3.70 8.89
C ILE A 25 -1.47 -4.17 8.00
N PRO A 26 -1.61 -5.21 7.15
CA PRO A 26 -0.52 -5.64 6.30
C PRO A 26 -0.12 -4.54 5.30
N GLU A 27 -1.05 -3.74 4.76
CA GLU A 27 -0.71 -2.59 3.90
C GLU A 27 0.19 -1.57 4.62
N PHE A 28 -0.09 -1.28 5.90
CA PHE A 28 0.74 -0.41 6.73
C PHE A 28 2.14 -1.00 6.95
N VAL A 29 2.22 -2.30 7.27
CA VAL A 29 3.50 -2.98 7.53
C VAL A 29 4.35 -3.03 6.25
N PHE A 30 3.81 -3.56 5.16
CA PHE A 30 4.56 -3.71 3.91
C PHE A 30 4.84 -2.35 3.27
N GLY A 31 3.89 -1.42 3.31
CA GLY A 31 4.09 -0.06 2.84
C GLY A 31 5.16 0.69 3.62
N GLY A 32 5.19 0.51 4.95
CA GLY A 32 6.23 1.03 5.83
C GLY A 32 7.62 0.48 5.52
N LEU A 33 7.71 -0.84 5.35
CA LEU A 33 8.97 -1.53 5.10
C LEU A 33 9.62 -1.09 3.78
N VAL A 34 8.85 -0.90 2.71
CA VAL A 34 9.39 -0.54 1.39
C VAL A 34 10.20 0.75 1.43
N TRP A 35 9.64 1.84 1.94
CA TRP A 35 10.38 3.12 1.98
C TRP A 35 11.52 3.10 3.00
N MET A 36 11.38 2.38 4.12
CA MET A 36 12.48 2.22 5.09
C MET A 36 13.67 1.45 4.50
N LEU A 37 13.41 0.37 3.76
CA LEU A 37 14.44 -0.42 3.08
C LEU A 37 15.14 0.39 1.99
N VAL A 38 14.38 1.13 1.18
CA VAL A 38 14.91 2.02 0.14
C VAL A 38 15.77 3.13 0.78
N ALA A 39 15.27 3.80 1.82
CA ALA A 39 16.01 4.82 2.55
C ALA A 39 17.29 4.29 3.22
N SER A 40 17.25 3.05 3.72
CA SER A 40 18.39 2.39 4.39
C SER A 40 19.60 2.19 3.48
N THR A 41 19.37 2.00 2.17
CA THR A 41 20.48 1.84 1.21
C THR A 41 21.33 3.10 1.02
N ARG A 42 20.89 4.24 1.58
CA ARG A 42 21.39 5.60 1.35
C ARG A 42 21.38 5.91 -0.14
N ILE A 43 20.67 6.97 -0.53
CA ILE A 43 20.44 7.39 -1.92
C ILE A 43 21.75 7.91 -2.57
N VAL A 44 22.80 7.10 -2.58
CA VAL A 44 24.17 7.52 -2.88
C VAL A 44 24.56 7.12 -4.31
N GLN A 45 23.90 6.11 -4.91
CA GLN A 45 24.33 5.54 -6.19
C GLN A 45 23.40 5.84 -7.38
N MET A 46 22.08 5.99 -7.16
CA MET A 46 21.11 6.33 -8.22
C MET A 46 19.96 7.17 -7.67
N GLU A 47 20.12 8.49 -7.70
CA GLU A 47 19.15 9.44 -7.12
C GLU A 47 17.81 9.45 -7.89
N ASN A 48 17.88 9.21 -9.20
CA ASN A 48 16.75 9.39 -10.10
C ASN A 48 16.40 8.07 -10.81
N PRO A 49 15.93 7.06 -10.06
CA PRO A 49 14.49 6.76 -9.91
C PRO A 49 14.07 6.43 -8.46
N MET A 50 15.05 6.43 -7.54
CA MET A 50 14.95 6.31 -6.08
C MET A 50 13.78 7.08 -5.48
N GLY A 51 13.75 8.37 -5.83
CA GLY A 51 12.79 9.33 -5.29
C GLY A 51 11.33 8.98 -5.60
N TRP A 52 11.04 8.41 -6.77
CA TRP A 52 9.67 8.02 -7.13
C TRP A 52 9.14 6.91 -6.23
N VAL A 53 9.94 5.86 -6.03
CA VAL A 53 9.58 4.72 -5.18
C VAL A 53 9.33 5.17 -3.74
N MET A 54 10.19 6.03 -3.20
CA MET A 54 9.99 6.59 -1.87
C MET A 54 8.73 7.47 -1.80
N PHE A 55 8.53 8.37 -2.77
CA PHE A 55 7.36 9.25 -2.81
C PHE A 55 6.06 8.45 -2.81
N VAL A 56 5.93 7.48 -3.71
CA VAL A 56 4.75 6.62 -3.80
C VAL A 56 4.50 5.90 -2.48
N SER A 57 5.54 5.29 -1.91
CA SER A 57 5.40 4.48 -0.71
C SER A 57 5.05 5.31 0.53
N VAL A 58 5.66 6.50 0.69
CA VAL A 58 5.34 7.41 1.81
C VAL A 58 3.96 8.03 1.64
N PHE A 59 3.61 8.47 0.41
CA PHE A 59 2.29 9.03 0.12
C PHE A 59 1.17 8.04 0.44
N CYS A 60 1.28 6.81 -0.05
CA CYS A 60 0.30 5.77 0.24
C CYS A 60 0.29 5.42 1.74
N PHE A 61 1.45 5.35 2.40
CA PHE A 61 1.50 5.10 3.84
C PHE A 61 0.75 6.18 4.65
N VAL A 62 0.94 7.46 4.33
CA VAL A 62 0.23 8.57 5.00
C VAL A 62 -1.26 8.54 4.70
N MET A 63 -1.66 8.30 3.44
CA MET A 63 -3.08 8.28 3.10
C MET A 63 -3.80 7.06 3.68
N THR A 64 -3.19 5.87 3.67
CA THR A 64 -3.72 4.65 4.28
C THR A 64 -3.84 4.81 5.80
N THR A 65 -2.89 5.48 6.46
CA THR A 65 -3.01 5.78 7.91
C THR A 65 -4.13 6.76 8.21
N LEU A 66 -4.27 7.82 7.42
CA LEU A 66 -5.37 8.78 7.57
C LEU A 66 -6.72 8.08 7.41
N LEU A 67 -6.89 7.25 6.37
CA LEU A 67 -8.10 6.46 6.17
C LEU A 67 -8.35 5.53 7.36
N PHE A 68 -7.33 4.79 7.81
CA PHE A 68 -7.46 3.92 8.97
C PHE A 68 -8.00 4.68 10.21
N PHE A 69 -7.47 5.86 10.53
CA PHE A 69 -7.96 6.66 11.65
C PHE A 69 -9.38 7.19 11.43
N ILE A 70 -9.70 7.65 10.22
CA ILE A 70 -11.05 8.13 9.88
C ILE A 70 -12.10 7.04 10.10
N TYR A 71 -11.79 5.81 9.67
CA TYR A 71 -12.67 4.65 9.88
C TYR A 71 -12.73 4.27 11.37
N LEU A 72 -11.60 4.32 12.08
CA LEU A 72 -11.52 4.03 13.52
C LEU A 72 -12.40 4.96 14.35
N PHE A 73 -12.38 6.26 14.07
CA PHE A 73 -13.22 7.27 14.73
C PHE A 73 -14.65 7.31 14.20
N GLY A 74 -14.99 6.50 13.19
CA GLY A 74 -16.35 6.38 12.66
C GLY A 74 -16.84 7.59 11.87
N ALA A 75 -15.94 8.44 11.37
CA ALA A 75 -16.27 9.61 10.54
C ALA A 75 -16.72 9.26 9.11
N ASN A 76 -16.88 7.96 8.81
CA ASN A 76 -17.19 7.40 7.50
C ASN A 76 -18.70 7.22 7.19
N GLN A 77 -19.59 7.99 7.83
CA GLN A 77 -21.06 7.77 7.76
C GLN A 77 -21.74 8.22 6.46
N ASN A 78 -21.06 8.97 5.59
CA ASN A 78 -21.63 9.46 4.33
C ASN A 78 -21.58 8.43 3.19
N ARG A 79 -22.55 8.48 2.26
CA ARG A 79 -22.62 7.58 1.08
C ARG A 79 -21.43 7.67 0.12
N VAL A 80 -20.61 8.71 0.21
CA VAL A 80 -19.43 8.91 -0.64
C VAL A 80 -18.22 8.08 -0.20
N TRP A 81 -18.16 7.65 1.06
CA TRP A 81 -17.00 6.95 1.62
C TRP A 81 -16.69 5.62 0.93
N PRO A 82 -17.66 4.74 0.63
CA PRO A 82 -17.37 3.50 -0.10
C PRO A 82 -16.77 3.74 -1.50
N SER A 83 -17.19 4.79 -2.20
CA SER A 83 -16.63 5.13 -3.52
C SER A 83 -15.22 5.71 -3.41
N LEU A 84 -14.99 6.58 -2.42
CA LEU A 84 -13.68 7.19 -2.16
C LEU A 84 -12.64 6.14 -1.77
N ASP A 85 -13.05 5.16 -0.97
CA ASP A 85 -12.25 4.02 -0.56
C ASP A 85 -11.76 3.20 -1.75
N VAL A 86 -12.67 2.82 -2.65
CA VAL A 86 -12.33 2.09 -3.88
C VAL A 86 -11.39 2.91 -4.77
N ALA A 87 -11.68 4.19 -4.96
CA ALA A 87 -10.86 5.06 -5.81
C ALA A 87 -9.43 5.21 -5.27
N TYR A 88 -9.28 5.38 -3.95
CA TYR A 88 -7.97 5.48 -3.32
C TYR A 88 -7.18 4.18 -3.46
N HIS A 89 -7.74 3.03 -3.08
CA HIS A 89 -7.02 1.76 -3.14
C HIS A 89 -6.67 1.39 -4.59
N PHE A 90 -7.55 1.67 -5.56
CA PHE A 90 -7.23 1.49 -6.98
C PHE A 90 -6.06 2.37 -7.43
N PHE A 91 -6.06 3.65 -7.02
CA PHE A 91 -4.97 4.56 -7.33
C PHE A 91 -3.66 4.11 -6.67
N ALA A 92 -3.72 3.62 -5.44
CA ALA A 92 -2.58 3.06 -4.73
C ALA A 92 -2.00 1.83 -5.46
N VAL A 93 -2.84 0.94 -6.02
CA VAL A 93 -2.38 -0.18 -6.86
C VAL A 93 -1.57 0.31 -8.05
N VAL A 94 -2.08 1.28 -8.79
CA VAL A 94 -1.39 1.81 -9.99
C VAL A 94 -0.06 2.44 -9.61
N LEU A 95 -0.04 3.24 -8.54
CA LEU A 95 1.19 3.86 -8.05
C LEU A 95 2.20 2.81 -7.56
N TYR A 96 1.80 1.86 -6.72
CA TYR A 96 2.70 0.82 -6.20
C TYR A 96 3.20 -0.10 -7.31
N LEU A 97 2.39 -0.42 -8.31
CA LEU A 97 2.82 -1.18 -9.47
C LEU A 97 3.92 -0.41 -10.23
N SER A 98 3.73 0.91 -10.45
CA SER A 98 4.74 1.75 -11.10
C SER A 98 6.07 1.77 -10.32
N ALA A 99 6.01 1.89 -9.00
CA ALA A 99 7.17 1.89 -8.13
C ALA A 99 7.87 0.50 -8.13
N SER A 100 7.10 -0.59 -8.10
CA SER A 100 7.61 -1.96 -8.09
C SER A 100 8.36 -2.30 -9.38
N VAL A 101 7.86 -1.86 -10.54
CA VAL A 101 8.52 -2.07 -11.84
C VAL A 101 9.85 -1.32 -11.90
N ILE A 102 9.88 -0.06 -11.46
CA ILE A 102 11.09 0.76 -11.42
C ILE A 102 12.12 0.15 -10.46
N LEU A 103 11.69 -0.26 -9.26
CA LEU A 103 12.58 -0.86 -8.27
C LEU A 103 13.15 -2.21 -8.75
N ALA A 104 12.33 -3.04 -9.41
CA ALA A 104 12.78 -4.30 -10.00
C ALA A 104 13.82 -4.08 -11.11
N TYR A 105 13.60 -3.10 -11.98
CA TYR A 105 14.55 -2.74 -13.04
C TYR A 105 15.92 -2.35 -12.48
N ILE A 106 15.94 -1.49 -11.46
CA ILE A 106 17.19 -1.05 -10.81
C ILE A 106 17.89 -2.21 -10.10
N THR A 107 17.13 -3.08 -9.44
CA THR A 107 17.67 -4.26 -8.75
C THR A 107 18.39 -5.19 -9.74
N VAL A 108 17.83 -5.40 -10.93
CA VAL A 108 18.47 -6.23 -11.98
C VAL A 108 19.77 -5.61 -12.46
N LEU A 109 19.81 -4.28 -12.65
CA LEU A 109 21.02 -3.56 -13.04
C LEU A 109 22.12 -3.67 -11.97
N GLU A 110 21.77 -3.51 -10.69
CA GLU A 110 22.73 -3.66 -9.59
C GLU A 110 23.26 -5.10 -9.49
N GLY A 111 22.43 -6.10 -9.76
CA GLY A 111 22.83 -7.52 -9.78
C GLY A 111 23.94 -7.84 -10.80
N SER A 112 24.09 -7.01 -11.84
CA SER A 112 25.15 -7.16 -12.83
C SER A 112 26.50 -6.55 -12.40
N LEU A 113 26.53 -5.75 -11.32
CA LEU A 113 27.71 -5.01 -10.87
C LEU A 113 28.31 -5.66 -9.62
N ALA A 114 29.35 -6.48 -9.79
CA ALA A 114 29.95 -7.29 -8.74
C ALA A 114 30.90 -6.49 -7.82
N SER A 115 30.38 -5.68 -6.89
CA SER A 115 31.18 -5.08 -5.80
C SER A 115 30.60 -5.36 -4.41
N ILE A 116 31.47 -5.42 -3.40
CA ILE A 116 31.11 -5.77 -2.01
C ILE A 116 30.08 -4.78 -1.41
N PHE A 117 30.20 -3.48 -1.71
CA PHE A 117 29.26 -2.46 -1.25
C PHE A 117 27.89 -2.58 -1.95
N ILE A 118 27.88 -2.91 -3.26
CA ILE A 118 26.65 -3.16 -4.02
C ILE A 118 25.95 -4.42 -3.52
N PHE A 119 26.69 -5.46 -3.09
CA PHE A 119 26.07 -6.71 -2.63
C PHE A 119 25.14 -6.55 -1.41
N LYS A 120 25.44 -5.61 -0.50
CA LYS A 120 24.55 -5.31 0.64
C LYS A 120 23.30 -4.54 0.19
N SER A 121 23.47 -3.50 -0.63
CA SER A 121 22.35 -2.70 -1.18
C SER A 121 21.44 -3.54 -2.06
N TYR A 122 22.00 -4.41 -2.90
CA TYR A 122 21.28 -5.35 -3.74
C TYR A 122 20.34 -6.26 -2.93
N LYS A 123 20.83 -6.84 -1.82
CA LYS A 123 19.96 -7.66 -0.94
C LYS A 123 18.80 -6.86 -0.35
N LEU A 124 19.05 -5.61 0.04
CA LEU A 124 18.02 -4.70 0.54
C LEU A 124 17.01 -4.36 -0.56
N HIS A 125 17.46 -4.08 -1.79
CA HIS A 125 16.59 -3.81 -2.93
C HIS A 125 15.75 -5.03 -3.31
N VAL A 126 16.33 -6.22 -3.38
CA VAL A 126 15.57 -7.47 -3.61
C VAL A 126 14.46 -7.63 -2.57
N SER A 127 14.77 -7.40 -1.28
CA SER A 127 13.73 -7.46 -0.25
C SER A 127 12.65 -6.38 -0.44
N ALA A 128 13.04 -5.15 -0.78
CA ALA A 128 12.11 -4.06 -1.04
C ALA A 128 11.21 -4.34 -2.26
N VAL A 129 11.75 -4.94 -3.32
CA VAL A 129 10.99 -5.37 -4.50
C VAL A 129 9.91 -6.37 -4.09
N VAL A 130 10.28 -7.43 -3.37
CA VAL A 130 9.32 -8.44 -2.91
C VAL A 130 8.23 -7.80 -2.05
N MET A 131 8.60 -6.96 -1.08
CA MET A 131 7.62 -6.26 -0.24
C MET A 131 6.73 -5.29 -1.03
N SER A 132 7.25 -4.61 -2.06
CA SER A 132 6.48 -3.69 -2.91
C SER A 132 5.44 -4.41 -3.77
N TYR A 133 5.76 -5.61 -4.29
CA TYR A 133 4.79 -6.44 -5.00
C TYR A 133 3.73 -7.01 -4.06
N VAL A 134 4.10 -7.40 -2.83
CA VAL A 134 3.14 -7.82 -1.81
C VAL A 134 2.20 -6.66 -1.44
N ALA A 135 2.73 -5.46 -1.25
CA ALA A 135 1.91 -4.26 -1.01
C ALA A 135 0.95 -3.98 -2.18
N THR A 136 1.43 -4.07 -3.42
CA THR A 136 0.60 -3.92 -4.62
C THR A 136 -0.56 -4.93 -4.62
N LEU A 137 -0.29 -6.18 -4.30
CA LEU A 137 -1.30 -7.24 -4.24
C LEU A 137 -2.32 -7.00 -3.12
N LEU A 138 -1.88 -6.53 -1.96
CA LEU A 138 -2.77 -6.19 -0.85
C LEU A 138 -3.71 -5.04 -1.22
N TYR A 139 -3.18 -3.93 -1.76
CA TYR A 139 -4.00 -2.82 -2.26
C TYR A 139 -4.99 -3.28 -3.33
N PHE A 140 -4.60 -4.24 -4.17
CA PHE A 140 -5.47 -4.78 -5.22
C PHE A 140 -6.62 -5.62 -4.66
N LEU A 141 -6.33 -6.51 -3.71
CA LEU A 141 -7.35 -7.28 -3.01
C LEU A 141 -8.30 -6.36 -2.23
N HIS A 142 -7.75 -5.35 -1.54
CA HIS A 142 -8.55 -4.34 -0.84
C HIS A 142 -9.49 -3.62 -1.81
N THR A 143 -8.97 -3.16 -2.96
CA THR A 143 -9.78 -2.54 -4.02
C THR A 143 -10.95 -3.43 -4.46
N ILE A 144 -10.70 -4.72 -4.70
CA ILE A 144 -11.75 -5.66 -5.13
C ILE A 144 -12.84 -5.80 -4.06
N PHE A 145 -12.44 -6.05 -2.81
CA PHE A 145 -13.40 -6.24 -1.73
C PHE A 145 -14.16 -4.94 -1.41
N SER A 146 -13.51 -3.78 -1.48
CA SER A 146 -14.17 -2.48 -1.37
C SER A 146 -15.14 -2.23 -2.53
N ALA A 147 -14.81 -2.64 -3.75
CA ALA A 147 -15.73 -2.51 -4.90
C ALA A 147 -16.95 -3.43 -4.74
N MET A 148 -16.74 -4.65 -4.23
CA MET A 148 -17.84 -5.56 -3.87
C MET A 148 -18.72 -4.97 -2.76
N ARG A 149 -18.14 -4.31 -1.76
CA ARG A 149 -18.86 -3.59 -0.68
C ARG A 149 -19.67 -2.42 -1.24
N TRP A 150 -19.07 -1.62 -2.11
CA TRP A 150 -19.73 -0.47 -2.73
C TRP A 150 -20.92 -0.89 -3.58
N LYS A 151 -20.80 -1.97 -4.38
CA LYS A 151 -21.92 -2.48 -5.20
C LYS A 151 -23.12 -2.96 -4.37
N ARG A 152 -22.90 -3.32 -3.09
CA ARG A 152 -23.95 -3.83 -2.18
C ARG A 152 -24.58 -2.72 -1.32
N SER A 153 -24.02 -1.51 -1.34
CA SER A 153 -24.49 -0.33 -0.57
C SER A 153 -25.43 0.54 -1.41
#